data_AF-L7MA21-F1
#
_entry.id   AF-L7MA21-F1
#
_cell.length_a   1.000
_cell.length_b   1.000
_cell.length_c   1.000
_cell.angle_alpha   90.00
_cell.angle_beta   90.00
_cell.angle_gamma   90.00
#
_symmetry.space_group_name_H-M   'P 1'
#
loop_
_entity.id
_entity.type
_entity.pdbx_description
1 polymer ?
#
loop_
_entity_poly.entity_id
_entity_poly.type
_entity_poly.pdbx_seq_one_letter_code
_entity_poly.pdbx_strand_id
1 'polypeptide(L)'
;MIHFLIALAASPALMTLLLIGQVVGDGVENNSPATTCESPSEPFYNNISDKNLVILYVYNKSSCLCEDTLIERGRNHTFPTLFSCVSTCHTGQGSPYCVGDPVGAVNDNAPFNETDYEPPFDEPYEAFFYNVTTMQCENYTAFGTAPYGENVTNFFSLREMCQEVCSGFNITTIYGNYTTK
;
A
#
# COMPACT_ATOMS: atom_id res chain seq x y z
N MET A 1 -35.13 13.78 -56.08
CA MET A 1 -33.86 13.10 -55.78
C MET A 1 -33.06 14.01 -54.83
N ILE A 2 -33.18 13.80 -53.52
CA ILE A 2 -32.27 14.33 -52.49
C ILE A 2 -32.21 13.22 -51.42
N HIS A 3 -31.08 12.52 -51.34
CA HIS A 3 -30.79 11.56 -50.28
C HIS A 3 -30.11 12.31 -49.13
N PHE A 4 -30.79 12.42 -47.98
CA PHE A 4 -30.16 12.90 -46.76
C PHE A 4 -29.41 11.74 -46.09
N LEU A 5 -28.08 11.78 -46.13
CA LEU A 5 -27.21 10.89 -45.36
C LEU A 5 -27.05 11.47 -43.95
N ILE A 6 -27.73 10.85 -42.97
CA ILE A 6 -27.52 11.14 -41.55
C ILE A 6 -26.29 10.35 -41.11
N ALA A 7 -25.18 11.03 -40.90
CA ALA A 7 -23.99 10.44 -40.29
C ALA A 7 -24.19 10.42 -38.76
N LEU A 8 -24.46 9.23 -38.21
CA LEU A 8 -24.41 8.98 -36.78
C LEU A 8 -22.93 8.91 -36.37
N ALA A 9 -22.42 9.99 -35.80
CA ALA A 9 -21.12 9.97 -35.11
C ALA A 9 -21.28 9.13 -33.84
N ALA A 10 -20.84 7.87 -33.89
CA ALA A 10 -20.72 7.03 -32.70
C ALA A 10 -19.52 7.53 -31.88
N SER A 11 -19.80 8.21 -30.77
CA SER A 11 -18.80 8.52 -29.75
C SER A 11 -18.36 7.21 -29.07
N PRO A 12 -17.09 6.79 -29.14
CA PRO A 12 -16.63 5.70 -28.30
C PRO A 12 -16.50 6.25 -26.88
N ALA A 13 -17.52 6.03 -26.05
CA ALA A 13 -17.36 6.11 -24.62
C ALA A 13 -16.42 4.97 -24.20
N LEU A 14 -15.19 5.32 -23.82
CA LEU A 14 -14.25 4.43 -23.17
C LEU A 14 -14.88 3.90 -21.87
N MET A 15 -15.45 2.71 -21.94
CA MET A 15 -15.72 1.88 -20.77
C MET A 15 -14.46 1.03 -20.51
N THR A 16 -13.55 1.57 -19.72
CA THR A 16 -12.44 0.79 -19.14
C THR A 16 -12.38 1.10 -17.65
N LEU A 17 -13.08 0.31 -16.85
CA LEU A 17 -12.87 0.16 -15.42
C LEU A 17 -13.60 -1.10 -14.97
N LEU A 18 -12.88 -2.23 -14.99
CA LEU A 18 -13.14 -3.44 -14.19
C LEU A 18 -12.04 -4.46 -14.49
N LEU A 19 -10.82 -4.18 -14.03
CA LEU A 19 -9.78 -5.19 -13.77
C LEU A 19 -9.01 -4.76 -12.52
N ILE A 20 -9.66 -4.85 -11.37
CA ILE A 20 -8.97 -4.87 -10.07
C ILE A 20 -8.74 -6.34 -9.74
N GLY A 21 -7.48 -6.72 -9.56
CA GLY A 21 -7.08 -7.98 -8.94
C GLY A 21 -6.87 -9.15 -9.90
N GLN A 22 -5.69 -9.20 -10.52
CA GLN A 22 -4.86 -10.39 -10.80
C GLN A 22 -3.90 -10.06 -11.96
N VAL A 23 -2.72 -9.54 -11.62
CA VAL A 23 -1.59 -9.49 -12.55
C VAL A 23 -0.39 -10.09 -11.84
N VAL A 24 0.08 -11.21 -12.36
CA VAL A 24 1.37 -11.83 -12.04
C VAL A 24 2.44 -10.78 -12.29
N GLY A 25 3.25 -10.46 -11.28
CA GLY A 25 4.38 -9.57 -11.46
C GLY A 25 5.37 -10.21 -12.43
N ASP A 26 5.40 -9.72 -13.67
CA ASP A 26 6.50 -10.01 -14.59
C ASP A 26 7.74 -9.31 -14.07
N GLY A 27 8.48 -10.03 -13.22
CA GLY A 27 9.75 -9.61 -12.66
C GLY A 27 10.69 -9.13 -13.77
N VAL A 28 11.30 -7.98 -13.55
CA VAL A 28 12.25 -7.38 -14.50
C VAL A 28 13.47 -8.30 -14.66
N GLU A 29 13.59 -8.96 -15.82
CA GLU A 29 14.81 -9.66 -16.23
C GLU A 29 15.96 -8.65 -16.42
N ASN A 30 16.96 -8.69 -15.54
CA ASN A 30 18.40 -8.77 -15.89
C ASN A 30 19.33 -8.52 -14.69
N ASN A 31 19.14 -9.24 -13.59
CA ASN A 31 20.19 -9.63 -12.64
C ASN A 31 19.61 -10.80 -11.83
N SER A 32 20.40 -11.84 -11.57
CA SER A 32 19.98 -12.85 -10.59
C SER A 32 19.55 -12.12 -9.31
N PRO A 33 18.35 -12.39 -8.75
CA PRO A 33 17.93 -11.75 -7.52
C PRO A 33 19.05 -11.92 -6.49
N ALA A 34 19.27 -10.89 -5.65
CA ALA A 34 20.23 -11.02 -4.56
C ALA A 34 19.98 -12.34 -3.81
N THR A 35 21.01 -12.99 -3.27
CA THR A 35 20.84 -14.30 -2.59
C THR A 35 19.85 -14.24 -1.41
N THR A 36 19.49 -13.05 -0.95
CA THR A 36 18.43 -12.77 0.01
C THR A 36 17.01 -12.88 -0.55
N CYS A 37 16.81 -12.84 -1.86
CA CYS A 37 15.53 -12.91 -2.57
C CYS A 37 15.11 -14.36 -2.87
N GLU A 38 14.96 -15.10 -1.79
CA GLU A 38 14.43 -16.46 -1.74
C GLU A 38 13.20 -16.47 -0.84
N SER A 39 12.26 -17.38 -1.09
CA SER A 39 11.14 -17.55 -0.17
C SER A 39 11.62 -18.28 1.09
N PRO A 40 11.40 -17.71 2.29
CA PRO A 40 11.77 -18.38 3.52
C PRO A 40 11.04 -19.72 3.65
N SER A 41 11.70 -20.71 4.26
CA SER A 41 11.09 -22.00 4.50
C SER A 41 10.02 -21.92 5.60
N GLU A 42 8.85 -22.48 5.32
CA GLU A 42 7.82 -22.74 6.32
C GLU A 42 8.24 -23.87 7.29
N PRO A 43 7.68 -23.91 8.52
CA PRO A 43 6.76 -22.93 9.10
C PRO A 43 7.48 -21.65 9.53
N PHE A 44 6.85 -20.47 9.37
CA PHE A 44 7.44 -19.17 9.77
C PHE A 44 7.62 -19.00 11.28
N TYR A 45 6.81 -19.71 12.07
CA TYR A 45 6.91 -19.78 13.51
C TYR A 45 6.32 -21.11 14.02
N ASN A 46 6.74 -21.52 15.22
CA ASN A 46 6.22 -22.75 15.85
C ASN A 46 5.11 -22.47 16.87
N ASN A 47 5.11 -21.30 17.51
CA ASN A 47 4.15 -20.92 18.55
C ASN A 47 3.75 -19.46 18.39
N ILE A 48 2.46 -19.20 18.12
CA ILE A 48 1.92 -17.84 17.94
C ILE A 48 2.01 -16.98 19.21
N SER A 49 2.12 -17.60 20.38
CA SER A 49 2.25 -16.90 21.67
C SER A 49 3.70 -16.54 22.00
N ASP A 50 4.67 -16.83 21.11
CA ASP A 50 6.07 -16.47 21.32
C ASP A 50 6.25 -14.94 21.21
N LYS A 51 7.04 -14.37 22.13
CA LYS A 51 7.37 -12.94 22.15
C LYS A 51 8.42 -12.56 21.09
N ASN A 52 9.03 -13.56 20.44
CA ASN A 52 10.02 -13.37 19.39
C ASN A 52 9.41 -13.31 17.99
N LEU A 53 8.08 -13.23 17.87
CA LEU A 53 7.42 -13.01 16.58
C LEU A 53 7.42 -11.54 16.20
N VAL A 54 7.55 -11.28 14.90
CA VAL A 54 7.56 -9.95 14.30
C VAL A 54 6.97 -10.04 12.90
N ILE A 55 6.34 -8.96 12.42
CA ILE A 55 5.91 -8.86 11.03
C ILE A 55 7.11 -8.35 10.22
N LEU A 56 7.52 -9.11 9.21
CA LEU A 56 8.60 -8.73 8.28
C LEU A 56 8.17 -9.01 6.86
N TYR A 57 8.84 -8.36 5.90
CA TYR A 57 8.62 -8.60 4.48
C TYR A 57 9.48 -9.75 3.98
N VAL A 58 8.90 -10.58 3.12
CA VAL A 58 9.55 -11.73 2.49
C VAL A 58 9.33 -11.67 0.99
N TYR A 59 10.34 -12.08 0.21
CA TYR A 59 10.18 -12.21 -1.23
C TYR A 59 9.51 -13.55 -1.55
N ASN A 60 8.33 -13.50 -2.13
CA ASN A 60 7.63 -14.67 -2.59
C ASN A 60 8.02 -14.96 -4.05
N LYS A 61 8.76 -16.05 -4.26
CA LYS A 61 9.26 -16.46 -5.58
C LYS A 61 8.16 -16.84 -6.54
N SER A 62 7.01 -17.28 -6.04
CA SER A 62 5.90 -17.71 -6.89
C SER A 62 5.12 -16.51 -7.42
N SER A 63 4.91 -15.48 -6.60
CA SER A 63 4.22 -14.25 -7.00
C SER A 63 5.16 -13.19 -7.58
N CYS A 64 6.46 -13.31 -7.34
CA CYS A 64 7.49 -12.30 -7.59
C CYS A 64 7.25 -10.99 -6.82
N LEU A 65 6.53 -11.06 -5.70
CA LEU A 65 6.16 -9.90 -4.88
C LEU A 65 6.80 -9.95 -3.49
N CYS A 66 6.81 -8.79 -2.83
CA CYS A 66 7.19 -8.67 -1.43
C CYS A 66 5.92 -8.65 -0.58
N GLU A 67 5.80 -9.62 0.31
CA GLU A 67 4.62 -9.87 1.14
C GLU A 67 5.04 -9.76 2.61
N ASP A 68 4.19 -9.19 3.46
CA ASP A 68 4.42 -9.19 4.90
C ASP A 68 3.97 -10.52 5.52
N THR A 69 4.70 -10.99 6.53
CA THR A 69 4.35 -12.22 7.24
C THR A 69 4.76 -12.14 8.71
N LEU A 70 3.96 -12.76 9.57
CA LEU A 70 4.34 -13.02 10.95
C LEU A 70 5.41 -14.13 10.97
N ILE A 71 6.58 -13.83 11.51
CA ILE A 71 7.75 -14.71 11.46
C ILE A 71 8.63 -14.57 12.70
N GLU A 72 9.38 -15.61 13.04
CA GLU A 72 10.39 -15.54 14.11
C GLU A 72 11.49 -14.52 13.75
N ARG A 73 11.85 -13.67 14.72
CA ARG A 73 12.91 -12.67 14.56
C ARG A 73 14.25 -13.32 14.20
N GLY A 74 14.98 -12.70 13.28
CA GLY A 74 16.35 -13.10 12.91
C GLY A 74 16.43 -14.21 11.87
N ARG A 75 15.30 -14.60 11.25
CA ARG A 75 15.31 -15.50 10.09
C ARG A 75 15.98 -14.85 8.88
N ASN A 76 16.56 -15.69 8.02
CA ASN A 76 17.13 -15.26 6.76
C ASN A 76 16.03 -14.96 5.73
N HIS A 77 16.37 -14.22 4.68
CA HIS A 77 15.47 -13.88 3.57
C HIS A 77 14.26 -13.02 4.00
N THR A 78 14.44 -12.23 5.05
CA THR A 78 13.45 -11.28 5.57
C THR A 78 13.97 -9.85 5.48
N PHE A 79 13.04 -8.90 5.35
CA PHE A 79 13.31 -7.48 5.22
C PHE A 79 12.46 -6.69 6.22
N PRO A 80 13.01 -5.63 6.85
CA PRO A 80 12.27 -4.86 7.84
C PRO A 80 11.21 -3.93 7.24
N THR A 81 11.36 -3.53 5.98
CA THR A 81 10.40 -2.64 5.30
C THR A 81 10.08 -3.15 3.91
N LEU A 82 8.89 -2.80 3.41
CA LEU A 82 8.47 -3.13 2.06
C LEU A 82 9.49 -2.60 1.05
N PHE A 83 9.87 -1.33 1.20
CA PHE A 83 10.83 -0.67 0.31
C PHE A 83 12.14 -1.46 0.21
N SER A 84 12.70 -1.92 1.34
CA SER A 84 13.95 -2.66 1.35
C SER A 84 13.86 -4.01 0.63
N CYS A 85 12.71 -4.70 0.72
CA CYS A 85 12.46 -5.92 -0.04
C CYS A 85 12.35 -5.62 -1.54
N VAL A 86 11.48 -4.69 -1.93
CA VAL A 86 11.21 -4.41 -3.36
C VAL A 86 12.44 -3.82 -4.07
N SER A 87 13.24 -3.00 -3.38
CA SER A 87 14.46 -2.42 -3.94
C SER A 87 15.57 -3.45 -4.10
N THR A 88 15.66 -4.41 -3.18
CA THR A 88 16.69 -5.46 -3.21
C THR A 88 16.33 -6.57 -4.20
N CYS A 89 15.05 -6.93 -4.28
CA CYS A 89 14.56 -8.01 -5.14
C CYS A 89 14.02 -7.50 -6.48
N HIS A 90 14.08 -6.18 -6.72
CA HIS A 90 13.70 -5.53 -7.97
C HIS A 90 12.30 -5.92 -8.47
N THR A 91 11.34 -6.04 -7.55
CA THR A 91 9.98 -6.49 -7.87
C THR A 91 9.17 -5.46 -8.63
N GLY A 92 9.57 -4.18 -8.57
CA GLY A 92 8.81 -3.07 -9.14
C GLY A 92 7.55 -2.70 -8.36
N GLN A 93 7.26 -3.39 -7.25
CA GLN A 93 6.10 -3.14 -6.41
C GLN A 93 6.20 -1.76 -5.74
N GLY A 94 5.08 -1.02 -5.79
CA GLY A 94 4.88 0.24 -5.07
C GLY A 94 4.25 0.04 -3.70
N SER A 95 3.87 1.15 -3.08
CA SER A 95 3.13 1.18 -1.82
C SER A 95 1.89 2.09 -1.96
N PRO A 96 0.82 1.60 -2.63
CA PRO A 96 -0.37 2.42 -2.91
C PRO A 96 -1.09 2.86 -1.63
N TYR A 97 -0.90 2.15 -0.51
CA TYR A 97 -1.42 2.54 0.80
C TYR A 97 -0.74 3.78 1.39
N CYS A 98 0.30 4.31 0.78
CA CYS A 98 1.04 5.49 1.23
C CYS A 98 0.72 6.74 0.39
N VAL A 99 -0.31 6.65 -0.47
CA VAL A 99 -0.67 7.69 -1.44
C VAL A 99 -1.96 8.39 -1.05
N GLY A 100 -1.99 9.71 -1.23
CA GLY A 100 -3.16 10.54 -1.04
C GLY A 100 -3.06 11.42 0.20
N ASP A 101 -4.12 12.15 0.49
CA ASP A 101 -4.21 12.97 1.70
C ASP A 101 -4.59 12.11 2.92
N PRO A 102 -4.20 12.50 4.14
CA PRO A 102 -4.59 11.79 5.36
C PRO A 102 -6.12 11.72 5.48
N VAL A 103 -6.64 10.52 5.73
CA VAL A 103 -8.09 10.29 5.86
C VAL A 103 -8.59 10.75 7.23
N GLY A 104 -9.71 11.45 7.26
CA GLY A 104 -10.31 11.93 8.52
C GLY A 104 -9.52 13.05 9.19
N ALA A 105 -8.61 13.70 8.48
CA ALA A 105 -7.84 14.83 9.00
C ALA A 105 -8.74 16.02 9.33
N VAL A 106 -8.49 16.62 10.50
CA VAL A 106 -9.12 17.88 10.90
C VAL A 106 -8.44 19.00 10.15
N ASN A 107 -9.10 19.52 9.12
CA ASN A 107 -8.74 20.84 8.63
C ASN A 107 -9.37 21.86 9.59
N ASP A 108 -8.61 22.88 10.01
CA ASP A 108 -9.09 24.00 10.86
C ASP A 108 -10.36 24.72 10.33
N ASN A 109 -10.78 24.42 9.09
CA ASN A 109 -11.92 25.04 8.41
C ASN A 109 -13.03 24.06 7.98
N ALA A 110 -12.90 22.75 8.24
CA ALA A 110 -13.99 21.82 8.02
C ALA A 110 -14.81 21.74 9.32
N PRO A 111 -16.09 22.13 9.34
CA PRO A 111 -16.88 22.05 10.55
C PRO A 111 -16.98 20.58 10.97
N PHE A 112 -16.30 20.23 12.06
CA PHE A 112 -16.57 19.01 12.81
C PHE A 112 -18.03 19.09 13.24
N ASN A 113 -18.87 18.32 12.56
CA ASN A 113 -20.27 18.22 12.92
C ASN A 113 -20.38 17.02 13.87
N GLU A 114 -20.44 17.32 15.16
CA GLU A 114 -20.57 16.36 16.29
C GLU A 114 -21.75 15.37 16.10
N THR A 115 -22.65 15.64 15.16
CA THR A 115 -23.79 14.77 14.80
C THR A 115 -23.49 13.71 13.73
N ASP A 116 -22.33 13.74 13.06
CA ASP A 116 -21.99 12.79 11.99
C ASP A 116 -21.48 11.45 12.54
N TYR A 117 -21.12 11.39 13.83
CA TYR A 117 -20.57 10.20 14.49
C TYR A 117 -21.22 9.99 15.85
N GLU A 118 -21.80 8.80 16.09
CA GLU A 118 -22.29 8.45 17.42
C GLU A 118 -21.10 8.18 18.38
N PRO A 119 -21.19 8.57 19.66
CA PRO A 119 -20.16 8.27 20.65
C PRO A 119 -19.81 6.78 20.67
N PRO A 120 -18.51 6.40 20.76
CA PRO A 120 -17.36 7.22 21.16
C PRO A 120 -16.52 7.77 19.98
N PHE A 121 -17.10 7.86 18.77
CA PHE A 121 -16.35 8.22 17.55
C PHE A 121 -16.24 9.75 17.33
N ASP A 122 -16.62 10.53 18.33
CA ASP A 122 -16.53 11.98 18.42
C ASP A 122 -15.23 12.46 19.09
N GLU A 123 -14.43 11.57 19.68
CA GLU A 123 -13.14 11.93 20.28
C GLU A 123 -12.00 11.97 19.26
N PRO A 124 -11.19 13.04 19.22
CA PRO A 124 -9.99 13.10 18.39
C PRO A 124 -8.98 12.04 18.83
N TYR A 125 -8.34 11.39 17.86
CA TYR A 125 -7.24 10.47 18.11
C TYR A 125 -6.05 10.76 17.19
N GLU A 126 -4.86 10.34 17.64
CA GLU A 126 -3.64 10.42 16.83
C GLU A 126 -3.66 9.33 15.76
N ALA A 127 -3.38 9.74 14.52
CA ALA A 127 -3.16 8.84 13.39
C ALA A 127 -1.89 9.30 12.64
N PHE A 128 -1.44 8.46 11.71
CA PHE A 128 -0.24 8.69 10.91
C PHE A 128 -0.56 8.58 9.43
N PHE A 129 0.12 9.37 8.62
CA PHE A 129 0.10 9.28 7.17
C PHE A 129 1.53 9.42 6.63
N TYR A 130 1.76 8.92 5.43
CA TYR A 130 3.01 9.10 4.73
C TYR A 130 2.99 10.37 3.91
N ASN A 131 3.85 11.32 4.27
CA ASN A 131 4.10 12.50 3.48
C ASN A 131 5.22 12.18 2.47
N VAL A 132 4.84 11.90 1.23
CA VAL A 132 5.79 11.56 0.15
C VAL A 132 6.74 12.70 -0.19
N THR A 133 6.39 13.95 0.11
CA THR A 133 7.24 15.11 -0.15
C THR A 133 8.38 15.19 0.85
N THR A 134 8.10 14.98 2.14
CA THR A 134 9.12 14.92 3.20
C THR A 134 9.76 13.54 3.33
N MET A 135 9.14 12.53 2.70
CA MET A 135 9.48 11.11 2.79
C MET A 135 9.38 10.56 4.23
N GLN A 136 8.44 11.09 5.02
CA GLN A 136 8.27 10.72 6.43
C GLN A 136 6.83 10.30 6.76
N CYS A 137 6.71 9.46 7.78
CA CYS A 137 5.45 9.21 8.47
C CYS A 137 5.21 10.34 9.46
N GLU A 138 4.20 11.16 9.20
CA GLU A 138 3.81 12.32 9.99
C GLU A 138 2.53 11.99 10.74
N ASN A 139 2.41 12.49 11.98
CA ASN A 139 1.20 12.35 12.76
C ASN A 139 0.21 13.48 12.44
N TYR A 140 -1.07 13.20 12.66
CA TYR A 140 -2.15 14.17 12.56
C TYR A 140 -3.29 13.78 13.50
N THR A 141 -4.19 14.73 13.75
CA THR A 141 -5.41 14.49 14.50
C THR A 141 -6.51 14.03 13.55
N ALA A 142 -7.06 12.85 13.81
CA ALA A 142 -8.19 12.27 13.10
C ALA A 142 -9.45 12.27 13.97
N PHE A 143 -10.62 12.30 13.33
CA PHE A 143 -11.94 12.12 13.97
C PHE A 143 -12.74 11.02 13.27
N GLY A 144 -13.80 10.57 13.92
CA GLY A 144 -14.71 9.57 13.39
C GLY A 144 -14.19 8.15 13.57
N THR A 145 -14.94 7.18 13.04
CA THR A 145 -14.50 5.79 13.04
C THR A 145 -13.22 5.66 12.21
N ALA A 146 -12.20 5.01 12.79
CA ALA A 146 -11.00 4.69 12.04
C ALA A 146 -11.39 3.95 10.73
N PRO A 147 -10.89 4.42 9.58
CA PRO A 147 -11.31 3.93 8.28
C PRO A 147 -10.71 2.53 8.05
N TYR A 148 -11.41 1.49 8.50
CA TYR A 148 -11.07 0.09 8.25
C TYR A 148 -11.77 -0.38 6.97
N GLY A 149 -11.19 -0.07 5.81
CA GLY A 149 -11.72 -0.51 4.52
C GLY A 149 -10.60 -0.74 3.50
N GLU A 150 -10.82 -1.66 2.57
CA GLU A 150 -9.82 -2.04 1.54
C GLU A 150 -9.40 -0.88 0.63
N ASN A 151 -10.21 0.18 0.55
CA ASN A 151 -9.97 1.36 -0.29
C ASN A 151 -9.36 2.54 0.46
N VAL A 152 -9.01 2.36 1.72
CA VAL A 152 -8.46 3.42 2.55
C VAL A 152 -6.96 3.48 2.30
N THR A 153 -6.51 4.61 1.75
CA THR A 153 -5.09 4.87 1.54
C THR A 153 -4.63 5.97 2.48
N ASN A 154 -3.34 5.94 2.80
CA ASN A 154 -2.61 6.91 3.60
C ASN A 154 -3.16 7.19 5.00
N PHE A 155 -3.61 6.12 5.67
CA PHE A 155 -4.03 6.14 7.07
C PHE A 155 -3.34 4.98 7.81
N PHE A 156 -2.75 5.28 8.97
CA PHE A 156 -2.14 4.29 9.84
C PHE A 156 -2.42 4.64 11.31
N SER A 157 -2.85 3.65 12.10
CA SER A 157 -3.06 3.83 13.54
C SER A 157 -1.74 3.89 14.32
N LEU A 158 -0.64 3.39 13.74
CA LEU A 158 0.67 3.31 14.38
C LEU A 158 1.75 3.84 13.43
N ARG A 159 2.71 4.56 14.00
CA ARG A 159 3.86 5.10 13.26
C ARG A 159 4.68 3.98 12.63
N GLU A 160 4.91 2.90 13.37
CA GLU A 160 5.72 1.76 12.97
C GLU A 160 5.14 1.09 11.73
N MET A 161 3.82 0.90 11.68
CA MET A 161 3.13 0.34 10.51
C MET A 161 3.29 1.24 9.28
N CYS A 162 3.13 2.57 9.44
CA CYS A 162 3.43 3.50 8.35
C CYS A 162 4.88 3.36 7.90
N GLN A 163 5.83 3.25 8.84
CA GLN A 163 7.23 3.17 8.52
C GLN A 163 7.59 1.88 7.76
N GLU A 164 7.05 0.74 8.19
CA GLU A 164 7.27 -0.57 7.57
C GLU A 164 6.75 -0.61 6.13
N VAL A 165 5.61 0.02 5.85
CA VAL A 165 4.93 -0.01 4.56
C VAL A 165 5.43 1.10 3.60
N CYS A 166 5.77 2.28 4.13
CA CYS A 166 5.97 3.48 3.31
C CYS A 166 7.42 4.01 3.28
N SER A 167 8.23 3.76 4.31
CA SER A 167 9.55 4.40 4.41
C SER A 167 10.47 4.00 3.26
N GLY A 168 11.03 5.00 2.58
CA GLY A 168 11.96 4.83 1.47
C GLY A 168 11.32 5.02 0.09
N PHE A 169 10.00 4.89 -0.01
CA PHE A 169 9.29 5.26 -1.24
C PHE A 169 9.31 6.77 -1.46
N ASN A 170 9.41 7.20 -2.71
CA ASN A 170 9.26 8.60 -3.10
C ASN A 170 8.22 8.71 -4.21
N ILE A 171 7.91 9.92 -4.67
CA ILE A 171 6.85 10.14 -5.67
C ILE A 171 7.04 9.32 -6.96
N THR A 172 8.27 8.97 -7.32
CA THR A 172 8.58 8.19 -8.53
C THR A 172 8.48 6.68 -8.32
N THR A 173 8.55 6.19 -7.08
CA THR A 173 8.55 4.75 -6.77
C THR A 173 7.30 4.29 -6.01
N ILE A 174 6.56 5.21 -5.38
CA ILE A 174 5.42 4.90 -4.51
C ILE A 174 4.24 4.23 -5.24
N TYR A 175 4.08 4.50 -6.53
CA TYR A 175 3.09 3.84 -7.38
C TYR A 175 3.57 2.49 -7.92
N GLY A 176 4.85 2.17 -7.72
CA GLY A 176 5.50 1.04 -8.38
C GLY A 176 5.82 1.36 -9.84
N ASN A 177 6.67 0.54 -10.43
CA ASN A 177 6.94 0.62 -11.86
C ASN A 177 5.91 -0.27 -12.57
N TYR A 178 4.76 0.30 -12.91
CA TYR A 178 3.89 -0.28 -13.93
C TYR A 178 4.60 -0.18 -15.27
N THR A 179 5.65 -0.97 -15.50
CA THR A 179 6.04 -1.31 -16.86
C THR A 179 4.92 -2.14 -17.44
N THR A 180 3.94 -1.42 -18.00
CA THR A 180 3.14 -1.91 -19.12
C THR A 180 4.14 -2.38 -20.17
N LYS A 181 4.33 -3.70 -20.25
CA LYS A 181 4.78 -4.32 -21.49
C LYS A 181 3.54 -4.67 -22.30
#